data_AF-A0A220S8B7-F1
#
_entry.id   AF-A0A220S8B7-F1
#
_cell.length_a   1.000
_cell.length_b   1.000
_cell.length_c   1.000
_cell.angle_alpha   90.00
_cell.angle_beta   90.00
_cell.angle_gamma   90.00
#
_symmetry.space_group_name_H-M   'P 1'
#
loop_
_entity.id
_entity.type
_entity.pdbx_description
1 polymer ?
#
loop_
_entity_poly.entity_id
_entity_poly.type
_entity_poly.pdbx_seq_one_letter_code
_entity_poly.pdbx_strand_id
1 'polypeptide(L)' 'MNISELILYRIETDKVFRRELAVKIDLSERQVQNLVENHRQGKSVRLRDSFAVDFYKSKGYNKKQIFSN' A
#
# COMPACT_ATOMS: atom_id res chain seq x y z
N MET A 1 -4.70 1.52 -13.24
CA MET A 1 -3.71 1.66 -12.16
C MET A 1 -3.98 0.53 -11.19
N ASN A 2 -3.07 -0.43 -11.07
CA ASN A 2 -3.30 -1.59 -10.20
C ASN A 2 -3.24 -1.14 -8.72
N ILE A 3 -3.80 -1.93 -7.78
CA ILE A 3 -3.81 -1.48 -6.38
C ILE A 3 -2.44 -1.38 -5.75
N SER A 4 -1.46 -2.18 -6.19
CA SER A 4 -0.09 -2.03 -5.72
C SER A 4 0.42 -0.62 -6.07
N GLU A 5 0.17 -0.14 -7.29
CA GLU A 5 0.46 1.24 -7.69
C GLU A 5 -0.34 2.26 -6.88
N LEU A 6 -1.62 2.01 -6.60
CA LEU A 6 -2.45 2.88 -5.76
C LEU A 6 -1.95 2.96 -4.32
N ILE A 7 -1.53 1.84 -3.74
CA ILE A 7 -0.96 1.77 -2.40
C ILE A 7 0.35 2.54 -2.38
N LEU A 8 1.24 2.29 -3.33
CA LEU A 8 2.53 2.97 -3.40
C LEU A 8 2.36 4.48 -3.59
N TYR A 9 1.41 4.88 -4.45
CA TYR A 9 1.01 6.27 -4.61
C TYR A 9 0.48 6.89 -3.30
N ARG A 10 -0.35 6.16 -2.55
CA ARG A 10 -0.87 6.62 -1.25
C ARG A 10 0.19 6.64 -0.16
N ILE A 11 1.14 5.70 -0.14
CA ILE A 11 2.30 5.75 0.77
C ILE A 11 3.10 7.03 0.52
N GLU A 12 3.27 7.40 -0.75
CA GLU A 12 4.03 8.58 -1.15
C GLU A 12 3.30 9.90 -0.83
N THR A 13 2.01 9.97 -1.16
CA THR A 13 1.24 11.23 -1.15
C THR A 13 0.42 11.47 0.11
N ASP A 14 0.09 10.43 0.87
CA ASP A 14 -0.79 10.49 2.04
C ASP A 14 -0.06 10.06 3.32
N LYS A 15 0.33 11.05 4.13
CA LYS A 15 1.05 10.82 5.39
C LYS A 15 0.19 10.08 6.43
N VAL A 16 -1.12 10.31 6.46
CA VAL A 16 -2.02 9.64 7.41
C VAL A 16 -2.12 8.17 7.03
N PHE A 17 -2.33 7.87 5.75
CA PHE A 17 -2.34 6.50 5.23
C PHE A 17 -1.05 5.75 5.55
N ARG A 18 0.11 6.35 5.28
CA ARG A 18 1.43 5.75 5.57
C ARG A 18 1.59 5.40 7.06
N ARG A 19 1.16 6.29 7.96
CA ARG A 19 1.21 6.07 9.41
C ARG A 19 0.26 4.96 9.86
N GLU A 20 -0.99 4.96 9.39
CA GLU A 20 -1.96 3.91 9.70
C GLU A 20 -1.48 2.54 9.18
N LEU A 21 -0.91 2.51 7.97
CA LEU A 21 -0.36 1.30 7.38
C LEU A 21 0.84 0.79 8.20
N ALA A 22 1.76 1.66 8.58
CA ALA A 22 2.93 1.36 9.41
C ALA A 22 2.52 0.68 10.74
N VAL A 23 1.55 1.25 11.45
CA VAL A 23 1.02 0.66 12.69
C VAL A 23 0.38 -0.70 12.45
N LYS A 24 -0.42 -0.86 11.39
CA LYS A 24 -1.12 -2.12 11.11
C LYS A 24 -0.21 -3.28 10.72
N ILE A 25 0.92 -3.00 10.06
CA ILE A 25 1.85 -4.04 9.58
C ILE A 25 3.10 -4.18 10.45
N ASP A 26 3.12 -3.51 11.62
CA ASP A 26 4.21 -3.51 12.58
C ASP A 26 5.56 -3.11 11.94
N LEU A 27 5.53 -2.06 11.13
CA LEU A 27 6.70 -1.46 10.49
C LEU A 27 6.80 0.01 10.87
N SER A 28 8.01 0.55 10.80
CA SER A 28 8.21 2.01 10.87
C SER A 28 7.70 2.69 9.60
N GLU A 29 7.26 3.95 9.72
CA GLU A 29 6.87 4.77 8.55
C GLU A 29 7.97 4.84 7.49
N ARG A 30 9.25 4.80 7.91
CA ARG A 30 10.40 4.76 7.00
C ARG A 30 10.49 3.45 6.23
N GLN A 31 10.28 2.30 6.88
CA GLN A 31 10.24 1.01 6.19
C GLN A 31 9.09 0.94 5.19
N VAL A 32 7.94 1.54 5.52
CA VAL A 32 6.81 1.66 4.58
C VAL A 32 7.18 2.57 3.39
N GLN A 33 7.85 3.69 3.63
CA GLN A 33 8.33 4.57 2.56
C GLN A 33 9.30 3.87 1.62
N ASN A 34 10.20 3.03 2.15
CA ASN A 34 11.16 2.27 1.36
C ASN A 34 10.48 1.29 0.37
N LEU A 35 9.20 0.93 0.58
CA LEU A 35 8.44 0.13 -0.38
C LEU A 35 8.26 0.88 -1.71
N VAL A 36 8.06 2.20 -1.67
CA VAL A 36 7.97 3.05 -2.87
C VAL A 36 9.31 3.08 -3.60
N GLU A 37 10.40 3.29 -2.85
CA GLU A 37 11.75 3.33 -3.42
C GLU A 37 12.16 1.99 -4.04
N ASN A 38 11.88 0.87 -3.36
CA ASN A 38 12.16 -0.46 -3.87
C ASN A 38 11.37 -0.75 -5.15
N HIS A 39 10.09 -0.34 -5.22
CA HIS A 39 9.28 -0.50 -6.42
C HIS A 39 9.84 0.32 -7.60
N ARG A 40 10.25 1.57 -7.37
CA ARG A 40 10.90 2.42 -8.39
C ARG A 40 12.22 1.83 -8.91
N GLN A 41 12.93 1.10 -8.06
CA GLN A 41 14.14 0.37 -8.44
C GLN A 41 13.86 -0.95 -9.19
N GLY A 42 12.60 -1.25 -9.50
CA GLY A 42 12.20 -2.49 -10.18
C GLY A 42 12.24 -3.73 -9.28
N LYS A 43 12.44 -3.57 -7.97
CA LYS A 43 12.38 -4.70 -7.03
C LYS A 43 10.92 -5.09 -6.82
N SER A 44 10.66 -6.40 -6.84
CA SER A 44 9.34 -6.92 -6.51
C SER A 44 9.04 -6.62 -5.04
N VAL A 45 8.11 -5.70 -4.81
CA VAL A 45 7.60 -5.39 -3.48
C VAL A 45 6.38 -6.26 -3.27
N ARG A 46 6.53 -7.34 -2.50
CA ARG A 46 5.37 -8.03 -1.93
C ARG A 46 4.83 -7.18 -0.81
N LEU A 47 3.99 -6.20 -1.16
CA LEU A 47 2.98 -5.74 -0.25
C LEU A 47 2.23 -7.02 0.17
N ARG A 48 2.07 -7.25 1.48
CA ARG A 48 1.21 -8.36 1.91
C ARG A 48 -0.20 -7.99 1.44
N ASP A 49 -0.54 -8.44 0.24
CA ASP A 49 -1.71 -7.98 -0.51
C ASP A 49 -2.98 -8.09 0.32
N SER A 50 -3.06 -9.11 1.19
CA SER A 50 -4.15 -9.29 2.15
C SER A 50 -4.45 -8.05 3.00
N PHE A 51 -3.43 -7.36 3.52
CA PHE A 51 -3.63 -6.23 4.44
C PHE A 51 -4.04 -4.95 3.74
N ALA A 52 -3.46 -4.69 2.57
CA ALA A 52 -3.87 -3.55 1.78
C ALA A 52 -5.28 -3.74 1.24
N VAL A 53 -5.59 -4.96 0.76
CA VAL A 53 -6.95 -5.36 0.38
C VAL A 53 -7.93 -5.15 1.54
N ASP A 54 -7.58 -5.54 2.76
CA ASP A 54 -8.45 -5.37 3.93
C ASP A 54 -8.59 -3.91 4.38
N PHE A 55 -7.54 -3.09 4.23
CA PHE A 55 -7.64 -1.65 4.43
C PHE A 55 -8.63 -1.02 3.42
N TYR A 56 -8.51 -1.33 2.13
CA TYR A 56 -9.41 -0.77 1.12
C TYR A 56 -10.84 -1.28 1.26
N LYS A 57 -11.03 -2.55 1.65
CA LYS A 57 -12.36 -3.04 2.06
C LYS A 57 -12.93 -2.23 3.21
N SER A 58 -12.12 -1.91 4.23
CA SER A 58 -12.57 -1.09 5.37
C SER A 58 -12.94 0.35 5.00
N LYS A 59 -12.44 0.83 3.86
CA LYS A 59 -12.80 2.13 3.25
C LYS A 59 -13.92 2.03 2.21
N GLY A 60 -14.55 0.86 2.06
CA GLY A 60 -15.69 0.65 1.17
C GLY A 60 -15.36 0.21 -0.26
N TYR A 61 -14.09 -0.07 -0.57
CA TYR A 61 -13.69 -0.54 -1.90
C TYR A 61 -13.91 -2.04 -2.05
N ASN A 62 -14.40 -2.47 -3.22
CA ASN A 62 -14.67 -3.87 -3.51
C ASN A 62 -13.45 -4.57 -4.18
N LYS A 63 -13.42 -5.92 -4.14
CA LYS A 63 -12.30 -6.70 -4.71
C LYS A 63 -12.03 -6.39 -6.20
N LYS A 64 -13.05 -6.02 -6.98
CA LYS A 64 -12.86 -5.62 -8.39
C LYS A 64 -12.12 -4.29 -8.49
N GLN A 65 -12.50 -3.28 -7.73
CA GLN A 65 -11.80 -1.99 -7.66
C GLN A 65 -10.37 -2.13 -7.11
N ILE A 66 -10.16 -3.16 -6.29
CA ILE A 66 -8.88 -3.51 -5.70
C ILE A 66 -7.98 -4.28 -6.68
N PHE A 67 -8.49 -5.11 -7.60
CA PHE A 67 -7.63 -5.94 -8.45
C PHE A 67 -7.76 -5.65 -9.95
N SER A 68 -8.56 -4.67 -10.35
CA SER A 68 -8.72 -4.34 -11.78
C SER A 68 -7.64 -3.37 -12.26
N ASN A 69 -7.09 -3.71 -13.42
CA ASN A 69 -6.12 -2.93 -14.22
C ASN A 69 -6.57 -1.50 -14.49
#